data_AF-A0A067S9Y7-F1
#
_entry.id   AF-A0A067S9Y7-F1
#
_cell.length_a   1.000
_cell.length_b   1.000
_cell.length_c   1.000
_cell.angle_alpha   90.00
_cell.angle_beta   90.00
_cell.angle_gamma   90.00
#
_symmetry.space_group_name_H-M   'P 1'
#
loop_
_entity.id
_entity.type
_entity.pdbx_description
1 polymer ?
#
loop_
_entity_poly.entity_id
_entity_poly.type
_entity_poly.pdbx_seq_one_letter_code
_entity_poly.pdbx_strand_id
1 'polypeptide(L)'
;MKSYTEHAVTLFSAFKSAFHKVTGPPKFPPALERRIFETCALENPEFCTVLVLVARRVHVWLDPLLIATVCITQNFESKRRDQLERFLVKLTNNKPIKYYVQHIKNLAIRGGFFEPEGINRILAVCTGVENLVVLAPARGIDFLDNPQAGHNLRRLTIRLENFSRGLQVASWSLPNFSHSCFSNLTHLHLSDDNEDWPVYVGWGNLTSLTHLAFSCAGPDETLPLVQSLPAIKYVALGHYCSGERYKYAKTVVNNSPHIRAAWGVRIVFLSEIPEHDWERGARGGGDYWDVVEQEVKRRLEELSADGKSDAPTDWKSDASIDGKPDAPTDGKSDAPTDGKSDAPVAGGRSKKAKKRRRQSAIQGRA
;
A
#
# COMPACT_ATOMS: atom_id res chain seq x y z
N MET A 1 -35.28 -39.60 -14.67
CA MET A 1 -35.73 -38.26 -14.18
C MET A 1 -37.08 -38.28 -13.44
N LYS A 2 -37.39 -39.33 -12.64
CA LYS A 2 -38.63 -39.37 -11.82
C LYS A 2 -38.38 -39.58 -10.30
N SER A 3 -37.12 -39.53 -9.84
CA SER A 3 -36.75 -39.95 -8.47
C SER A 3 -36.50 -38.82 -7.47
N TYR A 4 -36.31 -37.57 -7.91
CA TYR A 4 -35.93 -36.46 -7.03
C TYR A 4 -37.12 -35.68 -6.46
N THR A 5 -38.23 -35.64 -7.19
CA THR A 5 -39.44 -34.92 -6.79
C THR A 5 -40.19 -35.62 -5.65
N GLU A 6 -40.22 -36.95 -5.63
CA GLU A 6 -40.88 -37.69 -4.55
C GLU A 6 -40.12 -37.57 -3.22
N HIS A 7 -38.79 -37.68 -3.22
CA HIS A 7 -37.97 -37.50 -2.01
C HIS A 7 -38.06 -36.08 -1.42
N ALA A 8 -38.14 -35.05 -2.27
CA ALA A 8 -38.30 -33.67 -1.82
C ALA A 8 -39.68 -33.44 -1.19
N VAL A 9 -40.73 -34.06 -1.73
CA VAL A 9 -42.09 -33.97 -1.18
C VAL A 9 -42.19 -34.72 0.16
N THR A 10 -41.51 -35.86 0.31
CA THR A 10 -41.50 -36.61 1.58
C THR A 10 -40.78 -35.82 2.68
N LEU A 11 -39.61 -35.23 2.40
CA LEU A 11 -38.90 -34.38 3.35
C LEU A 11 -39.71 -33.13 3.73
N PHE A 12 -40.35 -32.47 2.76
CA PHE A 12 -41.17 -31.29 3.03
C PHE A 12 -42.42 -31.64 3.87
N SER A 13 -43.04 -32.80 3.62
CA SER A 13 -44.17 -33.30 4.43
C SER A 13 -43.77 -33.73 5.85
N ALA A 14 -42.59 -34.34 6.01
CA ALA A 14 -42.03 -34.70 7.32
C ALA A 14 -41.68 -33.45 8.14
N PHE A 15 -41.11 -32.42 7.49
CA PHE A 15 -40.91 -31.11 8.11
C PHE A 15 -42.25 -30.47 8.52
N LYS A 16 -43.24 -30.45 7.62
CA LYS A 16 -44.55 -29.83 7.91
C LYS A 16 -45.29 -30.51 9.07
N SER A 17 -45.17 -31.83 9.20
CA SER A 17 -45.74 -32.60 10.33
C SER A 17 -45.07 -32.29 11.66
N ALA A 18 -43.75 -32.06 11.68
CA ALA A 18 -43.00 -31.73 12.90
C ALA A 18 -43.29 -30.31 13.44
N PHE A 19 -43.81 -29.39 12.61
CA PHE A 19 -44.05 -28.00 12.98
C PHE A 19 -45.47 -27.70 13.50
N HIS A 20 -46.37 -28.70 13.59
CA HIS A 20 -47.77 -28.48 13.99
C HIS A 20 -48.02 -28.18 15.49
N LYS A 21 -46.99 -27.88 16.28
CA LYS A 21 -47.14 -27.44 17.69
C LYS A 21 -46.26 -26.26 18.12
N VAL A 22 -45.69 -25.49 17.19
CA VAL A 22 -44.92 -24.28 17.54
C VAL A 22 -45.75 -23.05 17.25
N THR A 23 -46.49 -22.56 18.24
CA THR A 23 -47.13 -21.23 18.18
C THR A 23 -46.04 -20.15 18.24
N GLY A 24 -45.70 -19.59 17.10
CA GLY A 24 -44.73 -18.50 16.94
C GLY A 24 -43.85 -18.69 15.70
N PRO A 25 -43.20 -17.62 15.21
CA PRO A 25 -42.24 -17.76 14.12
C PRO A 25 -41.15 -18.78 14.51
N PRO A 26 -40.65 -19.59 13.55
CA PRO A 26 -39.64 -20.59 13.83
C PRO A 26 -38.44 -19.93 14.53
N LYS A 27 -38.16 -20.34 15.77
CA LYS A 27 -37.02 -19.85 16.54
C LYS A 27 -35.78 -20.61 16.07
N PHE A 28 -34.93 -19.94 15.30
CA PHE A 28 -33.61 -20.46 15.01
C PHE A 28 -32.83 -20.69 16.31
N PRO A 29 -32.06 -21.79 16.42
CA PRO A 29 -31.08 -21.93 17.50
C PRO A 29 -30.16 -20.70 17.56
N PRO A 30 -29.87 -20.13 18.76
CA PRO A 30 -29.08 -18.90 18.87
C PRO A 30 -27.71 -18.94 18.19
N ALA A 31 -27.07 -20.11 18.14
CA ALA A 31 -25.79 -20.30 17.46
C ALA A 31 -25.92 -20.18 15.93
N LEU A 32 -27.02 -20.69 15.35
CA LEU A 32 -27.29 -20.56 13.92
C LEU A 32 -27.70 -19.13 13.56
N GLU A 33 -28.54 -18.51 14.39
CA GLU A 33 -28.90 -17.09 14.24
C GLU A 33 -27.63 -16.22 14.24
N ARG A 34 -26.74 -16.42 15.23
CA ARG A 34 -25.45 -15.71 15.31
C ARG A 34 -24.60 -15.91 14.07
N ARG A 35 -24.44 -17.16 13.60
CA ARG A 35 -23.64 -17.46 12.41
C ARG A 35 -24.19 -16.79 11.16
N ILE A 36 -25.51 -16.73 10.99
CA ILE A 36 -26.15 -16.01 9.88
C ILE A 36 -25.78 -14.53 9.93
N PHE A 37 -25.97 -13.87 11.08
CA PHE A 37 -25.65 -12.45 11.24
C PHE A 37 -24.17 -12.14 11.03
N GLU A 38 -23.28 -12.95 11.60
CA GLU A 38 -21.83 -12.78 11.44
C GLU A 38 -21.40 -12.95 9.98
N THR A 39 -21.94 -13.95 9.28
CA THR A 39 -21.65 -14.18 7.85
C THR A 39 -22.14 -13.00 7.01
N CYS A 40 -23.38 -12.55 7.22
CA CYS A 40 -23.92 -11.38 6.51
C CYS A 40 -23.08 -10.12 6.75
N ALA A 41 -22.64 -9.88 7.99
CA ALA A 41 -21.82 -8.72 8.34
C ALA A 41 -20.40 -8.79 7.75
N LEU A 42 -19.83 -9.98 7.62
CA LEU A 42 -18.51 -10.19 7.01
C LEU A 42 -18.55 -10.05 5.49
N GLU A 43 -19.56 -10.62 4.84
CA GLU A 43 -19.72 -10.56 3.38
C GLU A 43 -20.18 -9.18 2.90
N ASN A 44 -20.95 -8.44 3.72
CA ASN A 44 -21.50 -7.14 3.37
C ASN A 44 -21.31 -6.13 4.54
N PRO A 45 -20.08 -5.62 4.75
CA PRO A 45 -19.75 -4.74 5.86
C PRO A 45 -20.61 -3.47 5.95
N GLU A 46 -21.12 -2.98 4.82
CA GLU A 46 -22.01 -1.81 4.72
C GLU A 46 -23.33 -2.02 5.48
N PHE A 47 -23.84 -3.26 5.54
CA PHE A 47 -25.07 -3.57 6.26
C PHE A 47 -24.84 -3.82 7.75
N CYS A 48 -23.59 -4.00 8.19
CA CYS A 48 -23.28 -4.26 9.60
C CYS A 48 -23.88 -3.19 10.53
N THR A 49 -23.86 -1.92 10.11
CA THR A 49 -24.46 -0.78 10.84
C THR A 49 -25.97 -0.87 11.02
N VAL A 50 -26.68 -1.58 10.11
CA VAL A 50 -28.12 -1.82 10.20
C VAL A 50 -28.40 -3.13 10.95
N LEU A 51 -27.58 -4.17 10.74
CA LEU A 51 -27.73 -5.47 11.39
C LEU A 51 -27.60 -5.37 12.91
N VAL A 52 -26.70 -4.52 13.43
CA VAL A 52 -26.56 -4.29 14.88
C VAL A 52 -27.83 -3.74 15.53
N LEU A 53 -28.72 -3.12 14.77
CA LEU A 53 -29.96 -2.52 15.27
C LEU A 53 -31.12 -3.53 15.39
N VAL A 54 -30.96 -4.76 14.87
CA VAL A 54 -32.03 -5.77 14.83
C VAL A 54 -32.45 -6.21 16.23
N ALA A 55 -31.48 -6.48 17.12
CA ALA A 55 -31.74 -6.85 18.50
C ALA A 55 -30.48 -6.68 19.36
N ARG A 56 -30.66 -6.50 20.68
CA ARG A 56 -29.54 -6.38 21.64
C ARG A 56 -28.54 -7.53 21.57
N ARG A 57 -29.01 -8.78 21.36
CA ARG A 57 -28.11 -9.94 21.20
C ARG A 57 -27.29 -9.87 19.92
N VAL A 58 -27.89 -9.41 18.82
CA VAL A 58 -27.22 -9.23 17.52
C VAL A 58 -26.16 -8.13 17.63
N HIS A 59 -26.48 -7.02 18.31
CA HIS A 59 -25.49 -6.01 18.65
C HIS A 59 -24.29 -6.63 19.38
N VAL A 60 -24.50 -7.44 20.43
CA VAL A 60 -23.39 -8.06 21.17
C VAL A 60 -22.52 -8.96 20.28
N TRP A 61 -23.11 -9.67 19.32
CA TRP A 61 -22.37 -10.51 18.39
C TRP A 61 -21.57 -9.72 17.34
N LEU A 62 -22.17 -8.65 16.81
CA LEU A 62 -21.61 -7.90 15.69
C LEU A 62 -20.77 -6.69 16.09
N ASP A 63 -20.89 -6.18 17.33
CA ASP A 63 -20.11 -5.05 17.84
C ASP A 63 -18.58 -5.26 17.62
N PRO A 64 -17.99 -6.44 17.92
CA PRO A 64 -16.59 -6.72 17.58
C PRO A 64 -16.26 -6.64 16.09
N LEU A 65 -17.17 -7.09 15.22
CA LEU A 65 -16.97 -7.10 13.76
C LEU A 65 -17.10 -5.69 13.18
N LEU A 66 -18.02 -4.88 13.72
CA LEU A 66 -18.25 -3.50 13.31
C LEU A 66 -17.01 -2.64 13.56
N ILE A 67 -16.36 -2.82 14.71
CA ILE A 67 -15.18 -2.02 15.09
C ILE A 67 -13.85 -2.63 14.65
N ALA A 68 -13.85 -3.82 14.06
CA ALA A 68 -12.62 -4.52 13.65
C ALA A 68 -11.78 -3.72 12.66
N THR A 69 -12.46 -2.95 11.79
CA THR A 69 -11.84 -2.09 10.78
C THR A 69 -12.37 -0.68 10.87
N VAL A 70 -11.48 0.26 11.19
CA VAL A 70 -11.79 1.69 11.34
C VAL A 70 -11.01 2.49 10.30
N CYS A 71 -11.72 3.22 9.46
CA CYS A 71 -11.16 4.19 8.52
C CYS A 71 -11.60 5.60 8.90
N ILE A 72 -10.65 6.47 9.21
CA ILE A 72 -10.85 7.89 9.47
C ILE A 72 -10.23 8.65 8.30
N THR A 73 -11.08 9.17 7.42
CA THR A 73 -10.64 9.87 6.22
C THR A 73 -11.00 11.35 6.31
N GLN A 74 -10.00 12.20 6.12
CA GLN A 74 -10.21 13.64 5.98
C GLN A 74 -10.95 13.92 4.69
N ASN A 75 -12.14 14.50 4.80
CA ASN A 75 -12.91 14.95 3.65
C ASN A 75 -12.84 16.49 3.59
N PHE A 76 -12.19 17.02 2.55
CA PHE A 76 -11.98 18.46 2.33
C PHE A 76 -13.27 19.21 1.97
N GLU A 77 -14.23 18.54 1.33
CA GLU A 77 -15.51 19.13 0.94
C GLU A 77 -16.45 19.27 2.13
N SER A 78 -16.37 18.32 3.06
CA SER A 78 -17.09 18.40 4.31
C SER A 78 -16.28 19.29 5.28
N LYS A 79 -16.89 20.34 5.83
CA LYS A 79 -16.30 21.07 7.00
C LYS A 79 -16.17 20.18 8.26
N ARG A 80 -16.33 18.85 8.13
CA ARG A 80 -16.26 17.84 9.19
C ARG A 80 -14.81 17.50 9.51
N ARG A 81 -14.10 18.46 10.10
CA ARG A 81 -12.83 18.22 10.81
C ARG A 81 -13.00 17.31 12.05
N ASP A 82 -14.22 16.90 12.35
CA ASP A 82 -14.62 16.27 13.60
C ASP A 82 -14.74 14.75 13.55
N GLN A 83 -14.40 14.07 12.44
CA GLN A 83 -14.43 12.59 12.41
C GLN A 83 -13.47 11.98 13.44
N LEU A 84 -12.26 12.53 13.53
CA LEU A 84 -11.24 12.14 14.51
C LEU A 84 -11.78 12.33 15.95
N GLU A 85 -12.33 13.52 16.23
CA GLU A 85 -12.90 13.86 17.54
C GLU A 85 -14.11 13.00 17.91
N ARG A 86 -15.04 12.77 16.97
CA ARG A 86 -16.18 11.88 17.18
C ARG A 86 -15.73 10.47 17.50
N PHE A 87 -14.67 10.00 16.85
CA PHE A 87 -14.13 8.68 17.13
C PHE A 87 -13.45 8.64 18.50
N LEU A 88 -12.66 9.66 18.86
CA LEU A 88 -12.09 9.81 20.20
C LEU A 88 -13.17 9.76 21.30
N VAL A 89 -14.26 10.52 21.14
CA VAL A 89 -15.39 10.51 22.07
C VAL A 89 -16.01 9.12 22.19
N LYS A 90 -16.13 8.38 21.08
CA LYS A 90 -16.62 6.99 21.10
C LYS A 90 -15.68 6.06 21.88
N LEU A 91 -14.37 6.22 21.70
CA LEU A 91 -13.37 5.42 22.40
C LEU A 91 -13.38 5.69 23.91
N THR A 92 -13.60 6.94 24.35
CA THR A 92 -13.54 7.28 25.78
C THR A 92 -14.81 6.92 26.55
N ASN A 93 -15.99 6.95 25.92
CA ASN A 93 -17.26 6.95 26.65
C ASN A 93 -18.02 5.61 26.67
N ASN A 94 -17.65 4.64 25.82
CA ASN A 94 -18.49 3.46 25.62
C ASN A 94 -17.98 2.17 26.28
N LYS A 95 -16.69 1.83 26.11
CA LYS A 95 -16.14 0.53 26.48
C LYS A 95 -14.77 0.69 27.14
N PRO A 96 -14.33 -0.27 27.98
CA PRO A 96 -12.98 -0.26 28.54
C PRO A 96 -11.90 -0.34 27.45
N ILE A 97 -10.73 0.26 27.67
CA ILE A 97 -9.59 0.23 26.73
C ILE A 97 -9.25 -1.19 26.26
N LYS A 98 -9.26 -2.17 27.19
CA LYS A 98 -8.98 -3.59 26.87
C LYS A 98 -9.90 -4.16 25.77
N TYR A 99 -11.15 -3.69 25.69
CA TYR A 99 -12.09 -4.09 24.65
C TYR A 99 -11.61 -3.64 23.27
N TYR A 100 -11.18 -2.38 23.14
CA TYR A 100 -10.67 -1.84 21.87
C TYR A 100 -9.35 -2.47 21.46
N VAL A 101 -8.43 -2.69 22.41
CA VAL A 101 -7.16 -3.40 22.15
C VAL A 101 -7.41 -4.80 21.58
N GLN A 102 -8.45 -5.49 22.06
CA GLN A 102 -8.78 -6.84 21.59
C GLN A 102 -9.48 -6.85 20.22
N HIS A 103 -10.25 -5.82 19.90
CA HIS A 103 -11.18 -5.87 18.76
C HIS A 103 -10.83 -4.95 17.59
N ILE A 104 -10.13 -3.83 17.80
CA ILE A 104 -9.68 -2.97 16.69
C ILE A 104 -8.41 -3.58 16.10
N LYS A 105 -8.52 -4.15 14.89
CA LYS A 105 -7.42 -4.83 14.20
C LYS A 105 -6.85 -4.02 13.06
N ASN A 106 -7.70 -3.28 12.37
CA ASN A 106 -7.33 -2.49 11.22
C ASN A 106 -7.67 -1.03 11.49
N LEU A 107 -6.67 -0.16 11.48
CA LEU A 107 -6.86 1.27 11.70
C LEU A 107 -6.20 2.05 10.57
N ALA A 108 -6.99 2.87 9.88
CA ALA A 108 -6.49 3.83 8.91
C ALA A 108 -6.86 5.25 9.29
N ILE A 109 -5.85 6.11 9.39
CA ILE A 109 -5.98 7.55 9.60
C ILE A 109 -5.40 8.24 8.37
N ARG A 110 -6.30 8.64 7.47
CA ARG A 110 -5.98 9.21 6.15
C ARG A 110 -6.29 10.69 6.16
N GLY A 111 -5.27 11.53 6.29
CA GLY A 111 -5.46 12.98 6.25
C GLY A 111 -4.18 13.71 6.61
N GLY A 112 -3.82 14.72 5.81
CA GLY A 112 -2.57 15.46 6.00
C GLY A 112 -2.61 16.53 7.10
N PHE A 113 -3.78 16.85 7.63
CA PHE A 113 -3.97 17.97 8.58
C PHE A 113 -4.64 17.55 9.90
N PHE A 114 -4.56 16.28 10.28
CA PHE A 114 -4.96 15.88 11.63
C PHE A 114 -3.89 16.27 12.64
N GLU A 115 -4.31 16.79 13.80
CA GLU A 115 -3.39 17.14 14.88
C GLU A 115 -2.74 15.87 15.46
N PRO A 116 -1.40 15.83 15.63
CA PRO A 116 -0.70 14.65 16.16
C PRO A 116 -1.23 14.19 17.52
N GLU A 117 -1.63 15.11 18.39
CA GLU A 117 -2.20 14.78 19.70
C GLU A 117 -3.46 13.91 19.59
N GLY A 118 -4.36 14.24 18.66
CA GLY A 118 -5.58 13.46 18.43
C GLY A 118 -5.26 12.05 17.91
N ILE A 119 -4.25 11.93 17.05
CA ILE A 119 -3.77 10.65 16.52
C ILE A 119 -3.19 9.80 17.66
N ASN A 120 -2.30 10.36 18.48
CA ASN A 120 -1.68 9.64 19.60
C ASN A 120 -2.71 9.15 20.61
N ARG A 121 -3.75 9.95 20.90
CA ARG A 121 -4.83 9.54 21.80
C ARG A 121 -5.61 8.33 21.25
N ILE A 122 -5.84 8.25 19.94
CA ILE A 122 -6.46 7.07 19.31
C ILE A 122 -5.51 5.88 19.40
N LEU A 123 -4.24 6.05 19.02
CA LEU A 123 -3.26 4.98 18.99
C LEU A 123 -2.94 4.42 20.38
N ALA A 124 -3.01 5.25 21.42
CA ALA A 124 -2.88 4.82 22.81
C ALA A 124 -4.00 3.86 23.26
N VAL A 125 -5.18 3.94 22.64
CA VAL A 125 -6.29 3.01 22.88
C VAL A 125 -6.23 1.79 21.94
N CYS A 126 -5.72 1.99 20.73
CA CYS A 126 -5.67 0.98 19.66
C CYS A 126 -4.32 0.26 19.58
N THR A 127 -3.72 -0.11 20.72
CA THR A 127 -2.37 -0.71 20.73
C THR A 127 -2.28 -2.12 20.12
N GLY A 128 -3.43 -2.81 20.02
CA GLY A 128 -3.54 -4.17 19.50
C GLY A 128 -3.74 -4.28 17.99
N VAL A 129 -3.60 -3.19 17.24
CA VAL A 129 -3.74 -3.15 15.77
C VAL A 129 -2.72 -4.06 15.07
N GLU A 130 -3.18 -4.67 13.99
CA GLU A 130 -2.41 -5.56 13.12
C GLU A 130 -2.07 -4.87 11.79
N ASN A 131 -2.99 -4.05 11.29
CA ASN A 131 -2.82 -3.28 10.06
C ASN A 131 -3.03 -1.79 10.37
N LEU A 132 -1.98 -0.98 10.17
CA LEU A 132 -1.99 0.44 10.50
C LEU A 132 -1.68 1.27 9.25
N VAL A 133 -2.49 2.30 9.02
CA VAL A 133 -2.23 3.35 8.03
C VAL A 133 -2.24 4.70 8.74
N VAL A 134 -1.13 5.43 8.67
CA VAL A 134 -1.09 6.83 9.12
C VAL A 134 -0.44 7.70 8.04
N LEU A 135 -1.29 8.42 7.31
CA LEU A 135 -0.87 9.34 6.24
C LEU A 135 -0.88 10.81 6.67
N ALA A 136 -1.11 11.05 7.96
CA ALA A 136 -0.75 12.30 8.61
C ALA A 136 0.78 12.33 8.82
N PRO A 137 1.40 13.51 8.95
CA PRO A 137 2.81 13.59 9.33
C PRO A 137 3.10 12.74 10.57
N ALA A 138 3.90 11.69 10.44
CA ALA A 138 4.16 10.78 11.57
C ALA A 138 5.13 11.33 12.63
N ARG A 139 5.62 12.56 12.43
CA ARG A 139 6.41 13.26 13.44
C ARG A 139 5.60 13.38 14.73
N GLY A 140 6.14 12.79 15.80
CA GLY A 140 5.49 12.78 17.12
C GLY A 140 4.44 11.69 17.29
N ILE A 141 4.47 10.60 16.51
CA ILE A 141 3.62 9.43 16.77
C ILE A 141 4.21 8.56 17.87
N ASP A 142 3.68 8.70 19.09
CA ASP A 142 4.15 7.97 20.28
C ASP A 142 4.01 6.43 20.15
N PHE A 143 3.13 5.97 19.26
CA PHE A 143 2.88 4.55 19.04
C PHE A 143 4.13 3.79 18.58
N LEU A 144 5.00 4.43 17.80
CA LEU A 144 6.21 3.79 17.26
C LEU A 144 7.33 3.68 18.29
N ASP A 145 7.28 4.51 19.34
CA ASP A 145 8.24 4.52 20.44
C ASP A 145 7.69 3.85 21.71
N ASN A 146 6.41 3.45 21.71
CA ASN A 146 5.76 2.86 22.86
C ASN A 146 6.09 1.35 22.98
N PRO A 147 6.79 0.92 24.05
CA PRO A 147 7.20 -0.47 24.21
C PRO A 147 6.05 -1.44 24.48
N GLN A 148 4.84 -0.94 24.74
CA GLN A 148 3.62 -1.73 24.96
C GLN A 148 2.69 -1.76 23.73
N ALA A 149 3.10 -1.13 22.62
CA ALA A 149 2.30 -1.02 21.41
C ALA A 149 2.95 -1.74 20.22
N GLY A 150 2.11 -2.13 19.26
CA GLY A 150 2.58 -2.63 17.97
C GLY A 150 3.14 -4.05 17.96
N HIS A 151 3.04 -4.82 19.05
CA HIS A 151 3.48 -6.23 19.07
C HIS A 151 2.77 -7.11 18.02
N ASN A 152 1.53 -6.76 17.66
CA ASN A 152 0.73 -7.45 16.66
C ASN A 152 0.85 -6.84 15.26
N LEU A 153 1.63 -5.76 15.10
CA LEU A 153 1.69 -5.02 13.84
C LEU A 153 2.33 -5.88 12.74
N ARG A 154 1.61 -6.06 11.64
CA ARG A 154 2.00 -6.88 10.48
C ARG A 154 2.07 -6.07 9.21
N ARG A 155 1.22 -5.05 9.05
CA ARG A 155 1.19 -4.17 7.88
C ARG A 155 1.19 -2.71 8.32
N LEU A 156 2.11 -1.93 7.77
CA LEU A 156 2.25 -0.51 8.08
C LEU A 156 2.31 0.29 6.78
N THR A 157 1.41 1.27 6.64
CA THR A 157 1.56 2.36 5.68
C THR A 157 1.77 3.64 6.44
N ILE A 158 2.87 4.34 6.18
CA ILE A 158 3.24 5.53 6.95
C ILE A 158 3.97 6.56 6.11
N ARG A 159 3.81 7.83 6.49
CA ARG A 159 4.66 8.94 6.06
C ARG A 159 5.50 9.42 7.24
N LEU A 160 6.77 9.10 7.26
CA LEU A 160 7.69 9.40 8.37
C LEU A 160 8.22 10.84 8.32
N GLU A 161 8.45 11.39 7.13
CA GLU A 161 9.04 12.70 6.97
C GLU A 161 8.04 13.79 6.56
N ASN A 162 8.35 15.01 7.02
CA ASN A 162 7.75 16.24 6.53
C ASN A 162 8.81 16.94 5.69
N PHE A 163 8.49 17.23 4.43
CA PHE A 163 9.19 18.15 3.55
C PHE A 163 9.87 19.29 4.35
N SER A 164 11.16 19.12 4.62
CA SER A 164 12.00 20.08 5.36
C SER A 164 13.14 20.54 4.49
N ARG A 165 12.89 20.78 3.19
CA ARG A 165 13.79 21.57 2.34
C ARG A 165 13.76 23.03 2.80
N GLY A 166 14.40 23.33 3.94
CA GLY A 166 14.67 24.72 4.34
C GLY A 166 15.00 25.01 5.81
N LEU A 167 14.75 24.11 6.75
CA LEU A 167 15.02 24.37 8.18
C LEU A 167 16.07 23.40 8.71
N GLN A 168 17.33 23.81 8.62
CA GLN A 168 18.42 23.28 9.45
C GLN A 168 18.02 23.40 10.92
N VAL A 169 17.55 22.32 11.51
CA VAL A 169 17.40 22.21 12.95
C VAL A 169 18.19 20.99 13.39
N ALA A 170 19.30 21.27 14.06
CA ALA A 170 20.42 20.37 14.30
C ALA A 170 20.25 19.40 15.49
N SER A 171 19.04 18.92 15.79
CA SER A 171 18.86 17.99 16.92
C SER A 171 17.72 16.97 16.77
N TRP A 172 17.48 16.44 15.58
CA TRP A 172 16.41 15.45 15.40
C TRP A 172 16.98 14.07 15.10
N SER A 173 16.44 13.05 15.78
CA SER A 173 16.73 11.64 15.50
C SER A 173 16.10 11.25 14.18
N LEU A 174 16.91 10.71 13.27
CA LEU A 174 16.45 10.12 12.01
C LEU A 174 15.41 9.02 12.28
N PRO A 175 14.41 8.84 11.40
CA PRO A 175 13.48 7.72 11.50
C PRO A 175 14.23 6.38 11.58
N ASN A 176 13.82 5.53 12.52
CA ASN A 176 14.57 4.32 12.89
C ASN A 176 13.64 3.11 13.09
N PHE A 177 13.94 2.02 12.37
CA PHE A 177 13.22 0.74 12.47
C PHE A 177 13.76 -0.22 13.55
N SER A 178 14.51 0.28 14.54
CA SER A 178 15.05 -0.54 15.63
C SER A 178 14.04 -0.88 16.73
N HIS A 179 12.87 -0.24 16.75
CA HIS A 179 11.86 -0.52 17.76
C HIS A 179 11.23 -1.92 17.57
N SER A 180 10.92 -2.59 18.69
CA SER A 180 10.39 -3.96 18.69
C SER A 180 9.04 -4.12 17.99
N CYS A 181 8.27 -3.04 17.84
CA CYS A 181 7.00 -3.04 17.11
C CYS A 181 7.14 -3.43 15.63
N PHE A 182 8.34 -3.29 15.05
CA PHE A 182 8.59 -3.65 13.65
C PHE A 182 9.04 -5.11 13.46
N SER A 183 9.26 -5.86 14.54
CA SER A 183 9.78 -7.24 14.48
C SER A 183 8.89 -8.22 13.70
N ASN A 184 7.57 -8.04 13.79
CA ASN A 184 6.57 -8.86 13.11
C ASN A 184 6.06 -8.24 11.80
N LEU A 185 6.63 -7.11 11.39
CA LEU A 185 6.20 -6.38 10.21
C LEU A 185 6.50 -7.18 8.94
N THR A 186 5.47 -7.46 8.16
CA THR A 186 5.55 -8.24 6.91
C THR A 186 5.38 -7.38 5.67
N HIS A 187 4.60 -6.30 5.77
CA HIS A 187 4.36 -5.34 4.70
C HIS A 187 4.61 -3.93 5.19
N LEU A 188 5.45 -3.18 4.46
CA LEU A 188 5.74 -1.78 4.72
C LEU A 188 5.46 -0.98 3.44
N HIS A 189 4.67 0.08 3.56
CA HIS A 189 4.48 1.08 2.53
C HIS A 189 4.91 2.44 3.07
N LEU A 190 5.99 2.99 2.51
CA LEU A 190 6.42 4.36 2.79
C LEU A 190 5.81 5.30 1.76
N SER A 191 5.05 6.27 2.25
CA SER A 191 4.49 7.34 1.43
C SER A 191 5.42 8.56 1.33
N ASP A 192 6.65 8.42 1.86
CA ASP A 192 7.75 9.38 1.74
C ASP A 192 8.35 9.35 0.32
N ASP A 193 9.04 10.43 -0.06
CA ASP A 193 9.68 10.53 -1.36
C ASP A 193 11.09 9.91 -1.35
N ASN A 194 11.73 9.83 -2.53
CA ASN A 194 13.05 9.22 -2.68
C ASN A 194 14.21 10.06 -2.17
N GLU A 195 13.95 11.27 -1.69
CA GLU A 195 14.94 12.08 -0.98
C GLU A 195 14.90 11.79 0.53
N ASP A 196 13.76 11.33 1.05
CA ASP A 196 13.51 11.13 2.47
C ASP A 196 13.91 9.73 2.97
N TRP A 197 13.39 8.64 2.37
CA TRP A 197 13.62 7.30 2.92
C TRP A 197 15.08 6.78 2.89
N PRO A 198 15.99 7.23 2.01
CA PRO A 198 17.37 6.72 2.03
C PRO A 198 18.14 6.99 3.32
N VAL A 199 17.74 8.00 4.10
CA VAL A 199 18.40 8.34 5.37
C VAL A 199 17.87 7.56 6.57
N TYR A 200 16.83 6.74 6.39
CA TYR A 200 16.26 5.94 7.48
C TYR A 200 17.22 4.84 7.90
N VAL A 201 17.22 4.52 9.20
CA VAL A 201 18.14 3.54 9.78
C VAL A 201 17.38 2.35 10.36
N GLY A 202 18.10 1.25 10.63
CA GLY A 202 17.52 0.06 11.25
C GLY A 202 16.80 -0.89 10.31
N TRP A 203 16.95 -0.74 8.98
CA TRP A 203 16.36 -1.63 7.97
C TRP A 203 16.66 -3.12 8.22
N GLY A 204 17.87 -3.46 8.67
CA GLY A 204 18.26 -4.83 9.00
C GLY A 204 17.46 -5.45 10.16
N ASN A 205 16.76 -4.65 10.97
CA ASN A 205 15.89 -5.15 12.05
C ASN A 205 14.52 -5.63 11.56
N LEU A 206 14.17 -5.31 10.31
CA LEU A 206 12.91 -5.72 9.67
C LEU A 206 12.99 -7.19 9.20
N THR A 207 13.22 -8.09 10.15
CA THR A 207 13.54 -9.50 9.91
C THR A 207 12.39 -10.32 9.30
N SER A 208 11.15 -9.87 9.50
CA SER A 208 9.94 -10.51 8.94
C SER A 208 9.43 -9.84 7.66
N LEU A 209 10.07 -8.77 7.19
CA LEU A 209 9.56 -7.95 6.10
C LEU A 209 9.73 -8.67 4.77
N THR A 210 8.61 -8.92 4.08
CA THR A 210 8.56 -9.64 2.80
C THR A 210 8.11 -8.73 1.66
N HIS A 211 7.38 -7.67 1.97
CA HIS A 211 6.80 -6.74 1.01
C HIS A 211 7.15 -5.30 1.38
N LEU A 212 7.75 -4.57 0.44
CA LEU A 212 8.15 -3.19 0.62
C LEU A 212 7.64 -2.35 -0.55
N ALA A 213 6.87 -1.31 -0.28
CA ALA A 213 6.39 -0.35 -1.27
C ALA A 213 6.86 1.06 -0.93
N PHE A 214 7.36 1.81 -1.92
CA PHE A 214 7.79 3.21 -1.72
C PHE A 214 8.04 3.92 -3.06
N SER A 215 8.23 5.24 -2.98
CA SER A 215 8.53 6.12 -4.12
C SER A 215 10.01 6.06 -4.49
N CYS A 216 10.35 5.95 -5.78
CA CYS A 216 11.76 5.84 -6.18
C CYS A 216 12.06 6.53 -7.53
N ALA A 217 13.22 7.18 -7.64
CA ALA A 217 13.73 7.74 -8.90
C ALA A 217 14.37 6.70 -9.83
N GLY A 218 14.94 5.62 -9.29
CA GLY A 218 15.61 4.61 -10.07
C GLY A 218 16.22 3.45 -9.28
N PRO A 219 16.58 2.36 -9.96
CA PRO A 219 17.07 1.13 -9.33
C PRO A 219 18.37 1.31 -8.54
N ASP A 220 19.30 2.16 -8.99
CA ASP A 220 20.62 2.25 -8.35
C ASP A 220 20.58 2.78 -6.90
N GLU A 221 19.61 3.66 -6.58
CA GLU A 221 19.41 4.21 -5.23
C GLU A 221 18.86 3.17 -4.25
N THR A 222 18.18 2.15 -4.75
CA THR A 222 17.41 1.21 -3.94
C THR A 222 18.14 -0.10 -3.67
N LEU A 223 19.18 -0.40 -4.45
CA LEU A 223 19.97 -1.61 -4.27
C LEU A 223 20.58 -1.76 -2.86
N PRO A 224 21.24 -0.74 -2.27
CA PRO A 224 21.83 -0.88 -0.93
C PRO A 224 20.77 -1.16 0.15
N LEU A 225 19.60 -0.52 0.01
CA LEU A 225 18.46 -0.74 0.89
C LEU A 225 17.97 -2.18 0.80
N VAL A 226 17.69 -2.67 -0.41
CA VAL A 226 17.15 -4.01 -0.62
C VAL A 226 18.13 -5.08 -0.11
N GLN A 227 19.43 -4.89 -0.31
CA GLN A 227 20.46 -5.79 0.22
C GLN A 227 20.54 -5.83 1.76
N SER A 228 20.10 -4.78 2.43
CA SER A 228 20.05 -4.73 3.90
C SER A 228 18.86 -5.46 4.52
N LEU A 229 17.86 -5.83 3.70
CA LEU A 229 16.63 -6.49 4.16
C LEU A 229 16.78 -8.01 4.09
N PRO A 230 16.67 -8.75 5.20
CA PRO A 230 17.05 -10.16 5.24
C PRO A 230 16.00 -11.11 4.61
N ALA A 231 14.72 -10.74 4.63
CA ALA A 231 13.62 -11.62 4.23
C ALA A 231 12.78 -11.07 3.06
N ILE A 232 13.23 -9.96 2.44
CA ILE A 232 12.46 -9.25 1.42
C ILE A 232 12.24 -10.14 0.19
N LYS A 233 11.01 -10.15 -0.33
CA LYS A 233 10.61 -10.94 -1.50
C LYS A 233 10.13 -10.04 -2.64
N TYR A 234 9.33 -9.04 -2.30
CA TYR A 234 8.68 -8.16 -3.25
C TYR A 234 8.96 -6.70 -2.91
N VAL A 235 9.35 -5.95 -3.93
CA VAL A 235 9.52 -4.50 -3.88
C VAL A 235 8.59 -3.88 -4.92
N ALA A 236 7.65 -3.05 -4.48
CA ALA A 236 6.77 -2.28 -5.34
C ALA A 236 7.25 -0.83 -5.39
N LEU A 237 7.61 -0.36 -6.58
CA LEU A 237 8.08 1.00 -6.81
C LEU A 237 6.95 1.80 -7.43
N GLY A 238 6.44 2.78 -6.68
CA GLY A 238 5.42 3.72 -7.13
C GLY A 238 6.05 4.98 -7.70
N HIS A 239 5.40 5.58 -8.71
CA HIS A 239 5.75 6.90 -9.19
C HIS A 239 5.18 7.97 -8.25
N TYR A 240 6.05 8.80 -7.69
CA TYR A 240 5.66 10.08 -7.11
C TYR A 240 6.69 11.14 -7.51
N CYS A 241 6.33 12.04 -8.42
CA CYS A 241 6.84 13.42 -8.38
C CYS A 241 5.97 14.39 -9.16
N SER A 242 5.77 15.55 -8.55
CA SER A 242 5.43 16.78 -9.25
C SER A 242 6.59 17.21 -10.14
N GLY A 243 6.34 17.37 -11.45
CA GLY A 243 7.34 17.81 -12.44
C GLY A 243 7.85 16.68 -13.32
N GLU A 244 8.22 17.01 -14.56
CA GLU A 244 8.45 16.08 -15.69
C GLU A 244 9.67 15.14 -15.58
N ARG A 245 9.98 14.63 -14.40
CA ARG A 245 10.91 13.51 -14.23
C ARG A 245 10.26 12.47 -13.34
N TYR A 246 9.53 11.52 -13.96
CA TYR A 246 9.84 10.08 -13.98
C TYR A 246 9.02 9.42 -15.12
N LYS A 247 9.65 8.54 -15.91
CA LYS A 247 9.01 7.79 -17.02
C LYS A 247 8.85 6.32 -16.63
N TYR A 248 7.66 5.89 -16.19
CA TYR A 248 7.14 4.52 -16.39
C TYR A 248 5.61 4.55 -16.39
N ALA A 249 5.00 4.63 -17.59
CA ALA A 249 3.56 4.82 -17.76
C ALA A 249 2.75 3.52 -17.91
N LYS A 250 3.30 2.37 -17.49
CA LYS A 250 2.61 1.08 -17.45
C LYS A 250 3.16 0.26 -16.29
N THR A 251 2.30 -0.54 -15.65
CA THR A 251 2.74 -1.56 -14.71
C THR A 251 3.70 -2.51 -15.42
N VAL A 252 4.97 -2.53 -15.02
CA VAL A 252 5.98 -3.45 -15.55
C VAL A 252 6.53 -4.25 -14.39
N VAL A 253 6.39 -5.56 -14.44
CA VAL A 253 7.09 -6.47 -13.54
C VAL A 253 8.47 -6.76 -14.13
N ASN A 254 9.52 -6.30 -13.47
CA ASN A 254 10.88 -6.51 -13.96
C ASN A 254 11.53 -7.69 -13.23
N ASN A 255 11.23 -8.88 -13.74
CA ASN A 255 11.79 -10.15 -13.25
C ASN A 255 13.00 -10.62 -14.06
N SER A 256 13.63 -9.73 -14.83
CA SER A 256 14.70 -10.12 -15.73
C SER A 256 15.86 -10.79 -14.95
N PRO A 257 16.47 -11.87 -15.47
CA PRO A 257 17.49 -12.65 -14.75
C PRO A 257 18.65 -11.81 -14.22
N HIS A 258 19.03 -10.74 -14.93
CA HIS A 258 20.10 -9.82 -14.53
C HIS A 258 19.72 -8.96 -13.31
N ILE A 259 18.49 -8.48 -13.21
CA ILE A 259 18.01 -7.70 -12.04
C ILE A 259 17.84 -8.61 -10.83
N ARG A 260 17.27 -9.80 -11.03
CA ARG A 260 17.17 -10.79 -9.95
C ARG A 260 18.55 -11.29 -9.50
N ALA A 261 19.52 -11.43 -10.40
CA ALA A 261 20.89 -11.79 -10.04
C ALA A 261 21.59 -10.67 -9.26
N ALA A 262 21.32 -9.40 -9.60
CA ALA A 262 21.88 -8.26 -8.90
C ALA A 262 21.21 -7.98 -7.54
N TRP A 263 19.91 -8.30 -7.37
CA TRP A 263 19.13 -7.88 -6.19
C TRP A 263 18.54 -9.03 -5.36
N GLY A 264 18.37 -10.22 -5.92
CA GLY A 264 17.72 -11.36 -5.26
C GLY A 264 16.19 -11.27 -5.10
N VAL A 265 15.57 -10.12 -5.38
CA VAL A 265 14.13 -9.84 -5.12
C VAL A 265 13.27 -9.70 -6.38
N ARG A 266 11.95 -9.69 -6.22
CA ARG A 266 10.97 -9.38 -7.27
C ARG A 266 10.63 -7.89 -7.24
N ILE A 267 10.73 -7.21 -8.37
CA ILE A 267 10.46 -5.77 -8.47
C ILE A 267 9.26 -5.55 -9.38
N VAL A 268 8.30 -4.76 -8.89
CA VAL A 268 7.12 -4.35 -9.64
C VAL A 268 7.06 -2.84 -9.69
N PHE A 269 7.00 -2.30 -10.91
CA PHE A 269 6.75 -0.87 -11.13
C PHE A 269 5.25 -0.65 -11.24
N LEU A 270 4.71 0.24 -10.42
CA LEU A 270 3.31 0.65 -10.44
C LEU A 270 3.21 2.10 -10.91
N SER A 271 2.18 2.42 -11.69
CA SER A 271 1.89 3.81 -12.06
C SER A 271 1.56 4.67 -10.85
N GLU A 272 0.91 4.07 -9.85
CA GLU A 272 0.59 4.63 -8.54
C GLU A 272 0.38 3.46 -7.57
N ILE A 273 0.72 3.63 -6.29
CA ILE A 273 0.39 2.65 -5.25
C ILE A 273 -1.01 2.98 -4.73
N PRO A 274 -2.04 2.15 -5.01
CA PRO A 274 -3.42 2.50 -4.69
C PRO A 274 -3.65 2.51 -3.18
N GLU A 275 -3.93 3.68 -2.63
CA GLU A 275 -4.23 3.79 -1.19
C GLU A 275 -5.61 3.20 -0.86
N HIS A 276 -6.58 3.28 -1.77
CA HIS A 276 -7.98 2.92 -1.52
C HIS A 276 -8.21 1.41 -1.34
N ASP A 277 -7.34 0.57 -1.92
CA ASP A 277 -7.47 -0.88 -1.86
C ASP A 277 -7.19 -1.48 -0.48
N TRP A 278 -6.53 -0.71 0.41
CA TRP A 278 -6.20 -1.19 1.75
C TRP A 278 -7.44 -1.59 2.57
N GLU A 279 -8.55 -0.84 2.47
CA GLU A 279 -9.74 -1.18 3.28
C GLU A 279 -10.33 -2.51 2.85
N ARG A 280 -10.34 -2.78 1.54
CA ARG A 280 -10.78 -4.06 0.99
C ARG A 280 -9.92 -5.21 1.53
N GLY A 281 -8.60 -5.05 1.51
CA GLY A 281 -7.66 -6.03 2.09
C GLY A 281 -7.86 -6.24 3.59
N ALA A 282 -7.98 -5.15 4.35
CA ALA A 282 -8.23 -5.18 5.79
C ALA A 282 -9.53 -5.91 6.18
N ARG A 283 -10.53 -5.88 5.30
CA ARG A 283 -11.82 -6.57 5.48
C ARG A 283 -11.81 -8.03 4.98
N GLY A 284 -10.66 -8.56 4.60
CA GLY A 284 -10.51 -9.95 4.12
C GLY A 284 -10.78 -10.14 2.63
N GLY A 285 -10.99 -9.05 1.88
CA GLY A 285 -10.86 -9.08 0.42
C GLY A 285 -9.39 -9.07 0.00
N GLY A 286 -9.13 -8.96 -1.30
CA GLY A 286 -7.77 -8.73 -1.79
C GLY A 286 -7.36 -7.24 -1.73
N ASP A 287 -6.07 -6.98 -1.72
CA ASP A 287 -5.47 -5.67 -1.94
C ASP A 287 -4.51 -5.68 -3.15
N TYR A 288 -3.75 -4.60 -3.34
CA TYR A 288 -2.84 -4.49 -4.47
C TYR A 288 -1.65 -5.46 -4.37
N TRP A 289 -1.28 -5.94 -3.18
CA TRP A 289 -0.23 -6.94 -3.05
C TRP A 289 -0.68 -8.27 -3.62
N ASP A 290 -1.96 -8.65 -3.49
CA ASP A 290 -2.49 -9.84 -4.16
C ASP A 290 -2.34 -9.73 -5.69
N VAL A 291 -2.58 -8.54 -6.26
CA VAL A 291 -2.39 -8.28 -7.70
C VAL A 291 -0.92 -8.39 -8.09
N VAL A 292 -0.01 -7.82 -7.28
CA VAL A 292 1.43 -7.89 -7.48
C VAL A 292 1.92 -9.34 -7.45
N GLU A 293 1.53 -10.12 -6.44
CA GLU A 293 1.92 -11.52 -6.31
C GLU A 293 1.38 -12.37 -7.47
N GLN A 294 0.12 -12.17 -7.87
CA GLN A 294 -0.49 -12.85 -9.00
C GLN A 294 0.24 -12.55 -10.32
N GLU A 295 0.56 -11.28 -10.59
CA GLU A 295 1.28 -10.90 -11.81
C GLU A 295 2.71 -11.46 -11.81
N VAL A 296 3.41 -11.42 -10.67
CA VAL A 296 4.73 -12.04 -10.56
C VAL A 296 4.65 -13.55 -10.84
N LYS A 297 3.67 -14.23 -10.26
CA LYS A 297 3.45 -15.67 -10.49
C LYS A 297 3.18 -15.95 -11.97
N ARG A 298 2.25 -15.21 -12.59
CA ARG A 298 1.87 -15.35 -14.00
C ARG A 298 3.09 -15.21 -14.93
N ARG A 299 3.95 -14.21 -14.69
CA ARG A 299 5.18 -13.98 -15.47
C ARG A 299 6.22 -15.08 -15.31
N LEU A 300 6.34 -15.65 -14.12
CA LEU A 300 7.25 -16.78 -13.89
C LEU A 300 6.79 -18.03 -14.64
N GLU A 301 5.47 -18.24 -14.73
CA GLU A 301 4.87 -19.34 -15.48
C GLU A 301 5.11 -19.16 -17.00
N GLU A 302 4.92 -17.97 -17.56
CA GLU A 302 5.23 -17.66 -18.98
C GLU A 302 6.68 -17.98 -19.34
N LEU A 303 7.64 -17.50 -18.54
CA LEU A 303 9.07 -17.76 -18.76
C LEU A 303 9.41 -19.26 -18.71
N SER A 304 8.67 -20.04 -17.93
CA SER A 304 8.85 -21.49 -17.85
C SER A 304 8.22 -22.26 -19.01
N ALA A 305 7.23 -21.66 -19.68
CA ALA A 305 6.55 -22.25 -20.84
C ALA A 305 7.36 -22.07 -22.12
N ASP A 306 7.97 -20.89 -22.32
CA ASP A 306 8.81 -20.60 -23.50
C ASP A 306 10.11 -21.45 -23.52
N GLY A 307 10.57 -21.94 -22.37
CA GLY A 307 11.72 -22.86 -22.28
C GLY A 307 11.40 -24.32 -22.66
N LYS A 308 10.15 -24.65 -23.00
CA LYS A 308 9.72 -26.02 -23.36
C LYS A 308 9.29 -26.19 -24.82
N SER A 309 9.36 -25.16 -25.67
CA SER A 309 8.91 -25.25 -27.07
C SER A 309 9.99 -25.59 -28.11
N ASP A 310 11.27 -25.71 -27.74
CA ASP A 310 12.34 -26.04 -28.69
C ASP A 310 12.93 -27.43 -28.44
N ALA A 311 12.16 -28.48 -28.78
CA ALA A 311 12.73 -29.80 -29.07
C ALA A 311 12.75 -29.99 -30.60
N PRO A 312 13.91 -30.32 -31.21
CA PRO A 312 14.08 -30.27 -32.66
C PRO A 312 13.42 -31.49 -33.33
N THR A 313 12.30 -31.29 -34.00
CA THR A 313 11.83 -32.24 -35.02
C THR A 313 12.56 -31.97 -36.34
N ASP A 314 13.60 -32.76 -36.55
CA ASP A 314 13.89 -33.50 -37.78
C ASP A 314 13.32 -32.89 -39.08
N TRP A 315 14.21 -32.27 -39.86
CA TRP A 315 14.09 -32.29 -41.31
C TRP A 315 15.44 -32.68 -41.92
N LYS A 316 15.55 -33.95 -42.31
CA LYS A 316 16.37 -34.34 -43.45
C LYS A 316 15.71 -33.82 -44.72
N SER A 317 16.46 -33.10 -45.56
CA SER A 317 16.48 -33.25 -47.03
C SER A 317 17.58 -32.39 -47.63
N ASP A 318 18.38 -33.02 -48.48
CA ASP A 318 19.49 -32.51 -49.27
C ASP A 318 19.13 -31.37 -50.21
N ALA A 319 20.07 -30.44 -50.45
CA ALA A 319 20.43 -29.99 -51.80
C ALA A 319 21.74 -29.17 -51.77
N SER A 320 22.73 -29.75 -52.43
CA SER A 320 24.02 -29.19 -52.83
C SER A 320 23.87 -28.02 -53.79
N ILE A 321 24.53 -26.87 -53.55
CA ILE A 321 25.12 -26.02 -54.59
C ILE A 321 26.42 -25.39 -54.07
N ASP A 322 27.52 -25.75 -54.72
CA ASP A 322 28.84 -25.15 -54.66
C ASP A 322 28.84 -23.67 -55.10
N GLY A 323 29.64 -22.84 -54.43
CA GLY A 323 29.94 -21.48 -54.86
C GLY A 323 30.97 -20.81 -53.96
N LYS A 324 32.25 -20.89 -54.36
CA LYS A 324 33.44 -20.32 -53.71
C LYS A 324 33.38 -18.79 -53.51
N PRO A 325 34.24 -18.22 -52.63
CA PRO A 325 34.28 -16.81 -52.30
C PRO A 325 35.29 -16.04 -53.17
N ASP A 326 34.99 -14.79 -53.49
CA ASP A 326 35.98 -13.81 -53.95
C ASP A 326 36.03 -12.61 -53.00
N ALA A 327 37.26 -12.22 -52.66
CA ALA A 327 37.63 -11.13 -51.76
C ALA A 327 38.04 -9.86 -52.58
N PRO A 328 38.70 -8.85 -51.98
CA PRO A 328 38.17 -7.50 -51.78
C PRO A 328 38.75 -6.47 -52.77
N THR A 329 38.13 -5.28 -52.83
CA THR A 329 38.77 -4.09 -53.44
C THR A 329 38.83 -2.93 -52.46
N ASP A 330 40.08 -2.56 -52.18
CA ASP A 330 40.53 -1.33 -51.54
C ASP A 330 40.07 -0.07 -52.27
N GLY A 331 39.85 1.00 -51.50
CA GLY A 331 39.65 2.36 -52.00
C GLY A 331 40.00 3.38 -50.93
N LYS A 332 41.28 3.76 -50.89
CA LYS A 332 41.88 4.84 -50.10
C LYS A 332 41.63 6.21 -50.75
N SER A 333 41.97 7.24 -49.97
CA SER A 333 42.25 8.65 -50.33
C SER A 333 41.09 9.63 -50.17
N ASP A 334 41.22 10.83 -49.63
CA ASP A 334 42.24 11.55 -48.84
C ASP A 334 41.52 12.84 -48.30
N ALA A 335 41.94 13.37 -47.15
CA ALA A 335 41.64 14.73 -46.68
C ALA A 335 42.55 15.75 -47.43
N PRO A 336 42.67 17.07 -47.10
CA PRO A 336 42.00 17.93 -46.10
C PRO A 336 41.64 19.34 -46.63
N THR A 337 41.09 20.24 -45.78
CA THR A 337 41.63 21.62 -45.64
C THR A 337 41.04 22.37 -44.45
N ASP A 338 41.93 23.16 -43.83
CA ASP A 338 41.80 24.05 -42.69
C ASP A 338 40.92 25.28 -42.90
N GLY A 339 40.52 25.90 -41.79
CA GLY A 339 39.98 27.27 -41.76
C GLY A 339 39.82 27.83 -40.34
N LYS A 340 40.93 28.33 -39.75
CA LYS A 340 40.94 29.26 -38.61
C LYS A 340 40.55 30.67 -39.08
N SER A 341 39.90 31.46 -38.21
CA SER A 341 40.38 32.78 -37.74
C SER A 341 39.34 33.54 -36.89
N ASP A 342 39.74 33.83 -35.66
CA ASP A 342 39.73 35.10 -34.90
C ASP A 342 38.45 35.90 -34.53
N ALA A 343 38.45 36.33 -33.25
CA ALA A 343 37.61 37.31 -32.53
C ALA A 343 37.95 38.79 -32.95
N PRO A 344 37.44 39.92 -32.37
CA PRO A 344 36.86 40.13 -31.02
C PRO A 344 35.77 41.25 -30.79
N VAL A 345 35.24 41.26 -29.56
CA VAL A 345 34.89 42.40 -28.64
C VAL A 345 33.82 43.48 -28.98
N ALA A 346 32.93 43.67 -27.99
CA ALA A 346 32.36 44.93 -27.42
C ALA A 346 30.85 45.19 -27.54
N GLY A 347 30.23 45.47 -26.39
CA GLY A 347 29.26 46.58 -26.28
C GLY A 347 27.90 46.30 -25.64
N GLY A 348 27.69 46.84 -24.43
CA GLY A 348 26.54 47.73 -24.22
C GLY A 348 25.30 47.25 -23.44
N ARG A 349 25.31 47.54 -22.13
CA ARG A 349 24.28 48.25 -21.34
C ARG A 349 22.80 47.80 -21.32
N SER A 350 22.38 47.46 -20.09
CA SER A 350 21.27 48.04 -19.29
C SER A 350 19.87 48.23 -19.91
N LYS A 351 18.86 47.60 -19.28
CA LYS A 351 17.70 48.32 -18.70
C LYS A 351 17.20 47.64 -17.41
N LYS A 352 17.26 48.39 -16.30
CA LYS A 352 16.54 48.16 -15.02
C LYS A 352 15.24 48.96 -15.02
N ALA A 353 14.37 48.60 -14.05
CA ALA A 353 13.24 49.34 -13.44
C ALA A 353 11.84 48.92 -13.96
N LYS A 354 10.78 48.83 -13.15
CA LYS A 354 10.52 49.31 -11.78
C LYS A 354 9.19 48.71 -11.27
N LYS A 355 9.00 48.76 -9.93
CA LYS A 355 7.72 48.95 -9.18
C LYS A 355 6.83 47.68 -9.05
N ARG A 356 6.22 47.34 -7.90
CA ARG A 356 5.96 48.09 -6.65
C ARG A 356 5.37 47.16 -5.58
N ARG A 357 5.84 47.31 -4.33
CA ARG A 357 5.21 46.82 -3.08
C ARG A 357 3.82 47.45 -2.87
N ARG A 358 2.89 46.69 -2.30
CA ARG A 358 1.77 47.19 -1.48
C ARG A 358 1.80 46.49 -0.12
N GLN A 359 2.12 47.28 0.92
CA GLN A 359 1.77 47.00 2.31
C GLN A 359 0.36 47.58 2.56
N SER A 360 -0.45 46.88 3.34
CA SER A 360 -1.57 47.47 4.06
C SER A 360 -1.59 46.89 5.47
N ALA A 361 -1.23 47.74 6.43
CA ALA A 361 -1.54 47.58 7.84
C ALA A 361 -2.97 48.09 8.08
N ILE A 362 -3.74 47.36 8.89
CA ILE A 362 -4.94 47.88 9.56
C ILE A 362 -4.76 47.53 11.04
N GLN A 363 -4.66 48.58 11.86
CA GLN A 363 -4.69 48.54 13.31
C GLN A 363 -5.99 49.23 13.74
N GLY A 364 -6.70 48.66 14.71
CA GLY A 364 -8.10 48.97 15.01
C GLY A 364 -8.36 50.25 15.82
N ARG A 365 -9.66 50.50 16.03
CA ARG A 365 -10.26 51.11 17.23
C ARG A 365 -11.79 51.14 17.11
N ALA A 366 -12.47 50.40 18.00
CA ALA A 366 -13.64 50.78 18.81
C ALA A 366 -14.20 49.49 19.42
#